data_AF-A0A414DGX8-F1
#
_entry.id   AF-A0A414DGX8-F1
#
_cell.length_a   1.000
_cell.length_b   1.000
_cell.length_c   1.000
_cell.angle_alpha   90.00
_cell.angle_beta   90.00
_cell.angle_gamma   90.00
#
_symmetry.space_group_name_H-M   'P 1'
#
loop_
_entity.id
_entity.type
_entity.pdbx_description
1 polymer ?
#
loop_
_entity_poly.entity_id
_entity_poly.type
_entity_poly.pdbx_seq_one_letter_code
_entity_poly.pdbx_strand_id
1 'polypeptide(L)'
;MPHYNKKEGETMTSTDLTVLDPYCKDDMRQLKKLSKSIFLRLNEPLTEADYDDFYSIANMTLWQCYNSYSTDKGASFNTFLCDCLTKKFKSEIRDRHREKRVINQLATSLDATNDSEEECNLLDFIASDFDTFEEVIKNDNEQFQDKVQQYISKLSNQQVNILNLLIDGYTPKDIRQILEISSTEYAENMKIMRSFENVKILF
;
A
#
# COMPACT_ATOMS: atom_id res chain seq x y z
N MET A 1 1.59 24.42 -13.12
CA MET A 1 2.13 24.22 -14.48
C MET A 1 2.47 25.59 -15.05
N PRO A 2 3.72 25.92 -15.36
CA PRO A 2 4.02 27.11 -16.15
C PRO A 2 4.00 26.75 -17.64
N HIS A 3 3.22 27.52 -18.39
CA HIS A 3 3.09 27.44 -19.85
C HIS A 3 4.43 27.69 -20.55
N TYR A 4 4.92 26.69 -21.28
CA TYR A 4 5.97 26.86 -22.27
C TYR A 4 5.33 27.29 -23.60
N ASN A 5 5.31 28.59 -23.87
CA ASN A 5 5.16 29.10 -25.24
C ASN A 5 6.57 29.27 -25.82
N LYS A 6 7.03 28.28 -26.60
CA LYS A 6 8.15 28.48 -27.53
C LYS A 6 7.57 28.32 -28.93
N LYS A 7 7.68 29.39 -29.73
CA LYS A 7 7.21 29.46 -31.10
C LYS A 7 7.78 28.30 -31.91
N GLU A 8 6.89 27.57 -32.56
CA GLU A 8 7.22 26.60 -33.61
C GLU A 8 7.81 27.34 -34.80
N GLY A 9 8.91 26.82 -35.36
CA GLY A 9 9.37 27.20 -36.70
C GLY A 9 10.53 28.18 -36.78
N GLU A 10 11.67 27.87 -36.16
CA GLU A 10 12.98 28.23 -36.74
C GLU A 10 13.80 26.95 -36.90
N THR A 11 13.99 26.56 -38.15
CA THR A 11 14.82 25.44 -38.58
C THR A 11 16.27 25.70 -38.17
N MET A 12 16.71 25.03 -37.10
CA MET A 12 18.06 25.12 -36.55
C MET A 12 19.09 24.70 -37.61
N THR A 13 19.98 25.61 -37.96
CA THR A 13 21.00 25.45 -39.00
C THR A 13 22.06 24.43 -38.59
N SER A 14 22.60 23.71 -39.56
CA SER A 14 23.58 22.62 -39.43
C SER A 14 24.90 22.98 -38.74
N THR A 15 25.11 24.24 -38.38
CA THR A 15 26.37 24.78 -37.86
C THR A 15 26.47 24.72 -36.32
N ASP A 16 25.34 24.62 -35.60
CA ASP A 16 25.29 24.64 -34.13
C ASP A 16 25.50 23.26 -33.48
N LEU A 17 25.33 22.16 -34.22
CA LEU A 17 25.52 20.78 -33.72
C LEU A 17 26.98 20.47 -33.34
N THR A 18 27.94 21.31 -33.75
CA THR A 18 29.36 21.18 -33.43
C THR A 18 29.64 21.19 -31.92
N VAL A 19 28.79 21.83 -31.13
CA VAL A 19 28.91 21.88 -29.66
C VAL A 19 28.56 20.53 -29.01
N LEU A 20 27.65 19.77 -29.63
CA LEU A 20 27.21 18.46 -29.13
C LEU A 20 28.14 17.32 -29.54
N ASP A 21 28.76 17.44 -30.72
CA ASP A 21 29.55 16.40 -31.37
C ASP A 21 30.61 15.74 -30.44
N PRO A 22 31.39 16.48 -29.61
CA PRO A 22 32.34 15.87 -28.69
C PRO A 22 31.71 14.98 -27.60
N TYR A 23 30.47 15.26 -27.21
CA TYR A 23 29.76 14.53 -26.17
C TYR A 23 29.02 13.30 -26.69
N CYS A 24 28.71 13.27 -27.99
CA CYS A 24 27.99 12.17 -28.64
C CYS A 24 28.92 11.12 -29.28
N LYS A 25 30.16 11.50 -29.63
CA LYS A 25 31.15 10.62 -30.24
C LYS A 25 31.73 9.57 -29.27
N ASP A 26 32.31 8.52 -29.85
CA ASP A 26 33.01 7.44 -29.14
C ASP A 26 32.20 6.85 -27.98
N ASP A 27 30.95 6.45 -28.26
CA ASP A 27 30.04 5.91 -27.22
C ASP A 27 29.91 6.87 -26.02
N MET A 28 29.79 8.16 -26.34
CA MET A 28 29.61 9.25 -25.38
C MET A 28 30.73 9.34 -24.34
N ARG A 29 31.96 8.97 -24.71
CA ARG A 29 33.10 8.89 -23.78
C ARG A 29 33.31 10.14 -22.95
N GLN A 30 33.16 11.33 -23.55
CA GLN A 30 33.31 12.60 -22.85
C GLN A 30 32.17 12.84 -21.84
N LEU A 31 30.93 12.56 -22.23
CA LEU A 31 29.77 12.67 -21.34
C LEU A 31 29.88 11.67 -20.18
N LYS A 32 30.20 10.40 -20.47
CA LYS A 32 30.43 9.36 -19.44
C LYS A 32 31.55 9.75 -18.48
N LYS A 33 32.67 10.29 -18.99
CA LYS A 33 33.78 10.77 -18.15
C LYS A 33 33.35 11.92 -17.22
N LEU A 34 32.58 12.86 -17.75
CA LEU A 34 32.06 13.99 -16.98
C LEU A 34 31.02 13.54 -15.94
N SER A 35 30.14 12.59 -16.28
CA SER A 35 29.21 12.00 -15.33
C SER A 35 29.94 11.24 -14.21
N LYS A 36 30.96 10.44 -14.55
CA LYS A 36 31.80 9.72 -13.57
C LYS A 36 32.49 10.64 -12.59
N SER A 37 33.02 11.78 -13.03
CA SER A 37 33.64 12.74 -12.11
C SER A 37 32.62 13.36 -11.14
N ILE A 38 31.37 13.53 -11.58
CA ILE A 38 30.28 13.97 -10.70
C ILE A 38 29.92 12.88 -9.68
N PHE A 39 29.77 11.61 -10.09
CA PHE A 39 29.47 10.51 -9.16
C PHE A 39 30.54 10.36 -8.07
N LEU A 40 31.82 10.40 -8.45
CA LEU A 40 32.94 10.35 -7.50
C LEU A 40 32.87 11.47 -6.44
N ARG A 41 32.43 12.67 -6.85
CA ARG A 41 32.27 13.81 -5.93
C ARG A 41 31.02 13.69 -5.05
N LEU A 42 29.98 13.01 -5.52
CA LEU A 42 28.76 12.76 -4.76
C LEU A 42 28.91 11.59 -3.76
N ASN A 43 29.94 10.75 -3.93
CA ASN A 43 30.28 9.62 -3.05
C ASN A 43 29.13 8.61 -2.90
N GLU A 44 28.42 8.34 -4.00
CA GLU A 44 27.28 7.43 -4.04
C GLU A 44 27.70 6.03 -4.51
N PRO A 45 27.35 4.94 -3.80
CA PRO A 45 27.61 3.58 -4.25
C PRO A 45 26.60 3.19 -5.34
N LEU A 46 27.05 3.08 -6.59
CA LEU A 46 26.21 2.78 -7.76
C LEU A 46 26.49 1.36 -8.29
N THR A 47 25.43 0.60 -8.58
CA THR A 47 25.47 -0.67 -9.32
C THR A 47 25.63 -0.42 -10.83
N GLU A 48 25.91 -1.48 -11.62
CA GLU A 48 25.98 -1.36 -13.08
C GLU A 48 24.67 -0.85 -13.71
N ALA A 49 23.53 -1.33 -13.22
CA ALA A 49 22.21 -0.88 -13.68
C ALA A 49 21.98 0.61 -13.38
N ASP A 50 22.47 1.11 -12.23
CA ASP A 50 22.37 2.52 -11.90
C ASP A 50 23.12 3.39 -12.92
N TYR A 51 24.30 2.96 -13.38
CA TYR A 51 25.08 3.73 -14.35
C TYR A 51 24.33 3.95 -15.67
N ASP A 52 23.62 2.96 -16.19
CA ASP A 52 22.87 3.06 -17.44
C ASP A 52 21.71 4.06 -17.34
N ASP A 53 20.99 4.07 -16.22
CA ASP A 53 19.96 5.07 -15.93
C ASP A 53 20.55 6.48 -15.91
N PHE A 54 21.66 6.66 -15.18
CA PHE A 54 22.27 7.97 -15.08
C PHE A 54 22.85 8.47 -16.41
N TYR A 55 23.37 7.59 -17.28
CA TYR A 55 23.79 7.99 -18.62
C TYR A 55 22.61 8.37 -19.52
N SER A 56 21.47 7.70 -19.37
CA SER A 56 20.23 8.09 -20.06
C SER A 56 19.77 9.49 -19.63
N ILE A 57 19.82 9.78 -18.32
CA ILE A 57 19.56 11.12 -17.76
C ILE A 57 20.58 12.13 -18.29
N ALA A 58 21.85 11.74 -18.41
CA ALA A 58 22.91 12.61 -18.90
C ALA A 58 22.66 13.02 -20.36
N ASN A 59 22.26 12.08 -21.22
CA ASN A 59 21.91 12.33 -22.61
C ASN A 59 20.73 13.29 -22.75
N MET A 60 19.66 13.04 -21.99
CA MET A 60 18.50 13.93 -22.00
C MET A 60 18.89 15.34 -21.55
N THR A 61 19.70 15.43 -20.50
CA THR A 61 20.17 16.71 -19.95
C THR A 61 21.07 17.45 -20.94
N LEU A 62 21.96 16.74 -21.65
CA LEU A 62 22.80 17.31 -22.70
C LEU A 62 21.96 18.00 -23.79
N TRP A 63 20.92 17.31 -24.28
CA TRP A 63 19.99 17.88 -25.26
C TRP A 63 19.23 19.10 -24.74
N GLN A 64 18.77 19.06 -23.48
CA GLN A 64 18.09 20.19 -22.85
C GLN A 64 19.02 21.39 -22.65
N CYS A 65 20.27 21.14 -22.22
CA CYS A 65 21.30 22.16 -22.07
C CYS A 65 21.60 22.83 -23.39
N TYR A 66 21.75 22.06 -24.47
CA TYR A 66 21.98 22.60 -25.81
C TYR A 66 20.86 23.57 -26.24
N ASN A 67 19.60 23.16 -26.09
CA ASN A 67 18.44 23.98 -26.48
C ASN A 67 18.20 25.22 -25.62
N SER A 68 18.85 25.32 -24.46
CA SER A 68 18.71 26.42 -23.50
C SER A 68 19.99 27.21 -23.25
N TYR A 69 21.09 26.82 -23.90
CA TYR A 69 22.37 27.48 -23.79
C TYR A 69 22.35 28.81 -24.54
N SER A 70 22.99 29.83 -23.97
CA SER A 70 23.13 31.14 -24.59
C SER A 70 24.55 31.62 -24.33
N THR A 71 25.27 31.96 -25.39
CA THR A 71 26.66 32.42 -25.36
C THR A 71 26.84 33.72 -24.58
N ASP A 72 25.77 34.50 -24.42
CA ASP A 72 25.74 35.78 -23.71
C ASP A 72 26.02 35.66 -22.20
N LYS A 73 25.97 34.44 -21.65
CA LYS A 73 26.17 34.17 -20.21
C LYS A 73 27.64 34.02 -19.81
N GLY A 74 28.59 34.09 -20.76
CA GLY A 74 30.04 34.10 -20.49
C GLY A 74 30.65 32.80 -19.93
N ALA A 75 29.84 31.77 -19.67
CA ALA A 75 30.31 30.46 -19.21
C ALA A 75 30.46 29.47 -20.37
N SER A 76 31.47 28.62 -20.33
CA SER A 76 31.64 27.55 -21.33
C SER A 76 30.47 26.56 -21.29
N PHE A 77 30.10 25.99 -22.44
CA PHE A 77 29.04 24.97 -22.50
C PHE A 77 29.34 23.78 -21.56
N ASN A 78 30.60 23.37 -21.46
CA ASN A 78 31.02 22.29 -20.56
C ASN A 78 30.74 22.61 -19.09
N THR A 79 31.02 23.85 -18.66
CA THR A 79 30.73 24.31 -17.29
C THR A 79 29.23 24.30 -17.03
N PHE A 80 28.45 24.86 -17.95
CA PHE A 80 26.99 24.90 -17.84
C PHE A 80 26.38 23.49 -17.80
N LEU A 81 26.83 22.61 -18.68
CA LEU A 81 26.41 21.21 -18.72
C LEU A 81 26.75 20.47 -17.41
N CYS A 82 27.96 20.66 -16.89
CA CYS A 82 28.38 20.07 -15.62
C CYS A 82 27.48 20.48 -14.45
N ASP A 83 27.10 21.76 -14.38
CA ASP A 83 26.19 22.27 -13.35
C ASP A 83 24.79 21.67 -13.48
N CYS A 84 24.27 21.60 -14.70
CA CYS A 84 22.97 21.00 -14.99
C CYS A 84 22.93 19.51 -14.65
N LEU A 85 23.96 18.75 -15.04
CA LEU A 85 24.09 17.33 -14.71
C LEU A 85 24.22 17.11 -13.20
N THR A 86 25.02 17.92 -12.51
CA THR A 86 25.17 17.83 -11.06
C THR A 86 23.82 18.03 -10.36
N LYS A 87 23.00 18.99 -10.79
CA LYS A 87 21.65 19.21 -10.24
C LYS A 87 20.71 18.04 -10.54
N LYS A 88 20.73 17.52 -11.76
CA LYS A 88 19.89 16.39 -12.19
C LYS A 88 20.24 15.11 -11.45
N PHE A 89 21.53 14.77 -11.34
CA PHE A 89 21.98 13.60 -10.60
C PHE A 89 21.66 13.67 -9.11
N LYS A 90 21.84 14.84 -8.47
CA LYS A 90 21.41 15.03 -7.07
C LYS A 90 19.90 14.83 -6.88
N SER A 91 19.09 15.28 -7.85
CA SER A 91 17.64 15.09 -7.81
C SER A 91 17.28 13.62 -7.94
N GLU A 92 17.92 12.91 -8.88
CA GLU A 92 17.73 11.49 -9.10
C GLU A 92 18.11 10.65 -7.87
N ILE A 93 19.30 10.87 -7.29
CA ILE A 93 19.76 10.18 -6.07
C ILE A 93 18.77 10.41 -4.92
N ARG A 94 18.38 11.67 -4.70
CA ARG A 94 17.37 12.00 -3.67
C ARG A 94 16.06 11.27 -3.93
N ASP A 95 15.61 11.21 -5.18
CA ASP A 95 14.34 10.60 -5.54
C ASP A 95 14.37 9.05 -5.45
N ARG A 96 15.56 8.42 -5.60
CA ARG A 96 15.83 7.01 -5.30
C ARG A 96 15.78 6.72 -3.80
N HIS A 97 16.37 7.60 -2.99
CA HIS A 97 16.38 7.48 -1.52
C HIS A 97 15.10 7.94 -0.81
N ARG A 98 14.07 8.36 -1.55
CA ARG A 98 12.80 8.77 -0.94
C ARG A 98 12.09 7.53 -0.38
N GLU A 99 11.66 7.60 0.88
CA GLU A 99 11.10 6.48 1.69
C GLU A 99 10.16 5.54 0.94
N LYS A 100 9.23 6.07 0.12
CA LYS A 100 8.30 5.25 -0.68
C LYS A 100 8.99 4.28 -1.67
N ARG A 101 10.26 4.53 -2.03
CA ARG A 101 11.07 3.69 -2.93
C ARG A 101 12.19 2.94 -2.22
N VAL A 102 12.64 3.41 -1.05
CA VAL A 102 13.58 2.66 -0.19
C VAL A 102 12.94 1.33 0.25
N ILE A 103 11.63 1.32 0.49
CA ILE A 103 10.90 0.08 0.78
C ILE A 103 11.09 -0.94 -0.34
N ASN A 104 11.12 -0.55 -1.62
CA ASN A 104 11.35 -1.49 -2.72
C ASN A 104 12.77 -2.07 -2.73
N GLN A 105 13.76 -1.38 -2.13
CA GLN A 105 15.13 -1.88 -1.99
C GLN A 105 15.27 -2.84 -0.79
N LEU A 106 14.39 -2.70 0.22
CA LEU A 106 14.36 -3.54 1.43
C LEU A 106 13.30 -4.64 1.36
N ALA A 107 12.39 -4.57 0.38
CA ALA A 107 11.30 -5.52 0.20
C ALA A 107 11.86 -6.86 -0.30
N THR A 108 11.33 -7.92 0.29
CA THR A 108 11.56 -9.30 -0.16
C THR A 108 10.39 -9.72 -1.05
N SER A 109 10.67 -10.52 -2.08
CA SER A 109 9.61 -11.10 -2.93
C SER A 109 8.69 -11.97 -2.08
N LEU A 110 7.38 -11.92 -2.34
CA LEU A 110 6.42 -12.83 -1.72
C LEU A 110 6.62 -14.27 -2.19
N ASP A 111 7.19 -14.45 -3.38
CA ASP A 111 7.57 -15.75 -3.95
C ASP A 111 8.95 -16.22 -3.46
N ALA A 112 9.60 -15.49 -2.54
CA ALA A 112 10.86 -15.94 -1.98
C ALA A 112 10.66 -17.23 -1.18
N THR A 113 11.39 -18.27 -1.56
CA THR A 113 11.43 -19.55 -0.83
C THR A 113 12.39 -19.44 0.34
N ASN A 114 12.11 -20.16 1.43
CA ASN A 114 13.09 -20.34 2.49
C ASN A 114 14.16 -21.36 2.04
N ASP A 115 15.30 -21.41 2.73
CA ASP A 115 16.36 -22.41 2.48
C ASP A 115 15.99 -23.82 2.97
N SER A 116 14.73 -24.04 3.38
CA SER A 116 14.25 -25.34 3.84
C SER A 116 13.80 -26.19 2.65
N GLU A 117 13.86 -27.51 2.80
CA GLU A 117 13.44 -28.47 1.75
C GLU A 117 11.93 -28.42 1.46
N GLU A 118 11.15 -27.61 2.19
CA GLU A 118 9.73 -27.40 1.98
C GLU A 118 9.47 -26.23 1.01
N GLU A 119 8.70 -26.50 -0.03
CA GLU A 119 8.32 -25.59 -1.12
C GLU A 119 7.27 -24.54 -0.65
N CYS A 120 7.46 -23.93 0.52
CA CYS A 120 6.57 -22.92 1.07
C CYS A 120 7.16 -21.52 0.84
N ASN A 121 6.38 -20.63 0.21
CA ASN A 121 6.80 -19.26 -0.07
C ASN A 121 6.33 -18.31 1.06
N LEU A 122 6.83 -17.07 1.05
CA LEU A 122 6.44 -16.06 2.06
C LEU A 122 4.93 -15.72 1.99
N LEU A 123 4.30 -15.79 0.82
CA LEU A 123 2.87 -15.57 0.63
C LEU A 123 2.02 -16.58 1.43
N ASP A 124 2.48 -17.82 1.57
CA ASP A 124 1.77 -18.88 2.27
C ASP A 124 1.70 -18.64 3.79
N PHE A 125 2.63 -17.85 4.35
CA PHE A 125 2.71 -17.56 5.79
C PHE A 125 2.07 -16.23 6.20
N ILE A 126 1.97 -15.27 5.28
CA ILE A 126 1.41 -13.96 5.61
C ILE A 126 -0.12 -14.07 5.66
N ALA A 127 -0.66 -14.15 6.87
CA ALA A 127 -2.09 -14.09 7.10
C ALA A 127 -2.66 -12.71 6.74
N SER A 128 -3.85 -12.70 6.14
CA SER A 128 -4.64 -11.49 5.94
C SER A 128 -5.05 -10.89 7.29
N ASP A 129 -5.06 -9.57 7.39
CA ASP A 129 -5.64 -8.84 8.53
C ASP A 129 -7.18 -8.76 8.45
N PHE A 130 -7.78 -9.28 7.38
CA PHE A 130 -9.22 -9.34 7.18
C PHE A 130 -9.85 -10.58 7.81
N ASP A 131 -10.65 -10.38 8.86
CA ASP A 131 -11.45 -11.42 9.49
C ASP A 131 -12.87 -11.45 8.91
N THR A 132 -13.13 -12.44 8.05
CA THR A 132 -14.45 -12.67 7.43
C THR A 132 -15.56 -12.93 8.45
N PHE A 133 -15.24 -13.54 9.60
CA PHE A 133 -16.23 -13.91 10.62
C PHE A 133 -16.66 -12.68 11.40
N GLU A 134 -15.71 -11.85 11.84
CA GLU A 134 -16.03 -10.55 12.46
C GLU A 134 -16.87 -9.65 11.54
N GLU A 135 -16.54 -9.60 10.24
CA GLU A 135 -17.22 -8.71 9.30
C GLU A 135 -18.69 -9.11 9.07
N VAL A 136 -18.99 -10.41 9.02
CA VAL A 136 -20.37 -10.91 8.95
C VAL A 136 -21.13 -10.62 10.23
N ILE A 137 -20.47 -10.79 11.39
CA ILE A 137 -21.09 -10.60 12.70
C ILE A 137 -21.41 -9.13 12.98
N LYS A 138 -20.56 -8.19 12.57
CA LYS A 138 -20.77 -6.75 12.80
C LYS A 138 -22.07 -6.22 12.18
N ASN A 139 -22.45 -6.72 11.01
CA ASN A 139 -23.62 -6.23 10.29
C ASN A 139 -24.95 -6.74 10.87
N ASP A 140 -24.98 -7.95 11.42
CA ASP A 140 -26.20 -8.55 11.99
C ASP A 140 -26.33 -8.31 13.50
N ASN A 141 -25.23 -8.14 14.25
CA ASN A 141 -25.28 -8.09 15.71
C ASN A 141 -25.97 -6.86 16.29
N GLU A 142 -25.82 -5.66 15.72
CA GLU A 142 -26.44 -4.47 16.35
C GLU A 142 -27.97 -4.58 16.35
N GLN A 143 -28.56 -4.92 15.20
CA GLN A 143 -30.01 -5.09 15.09
C GLN A 143 -30.49 -6.36 15.79
N PHE A 144 -29.72 -7.45 15.75
CA PHE A 144 -30.09 -8.70 16.41
C PHE A 144 -30.00 -8.57 17.94
N GLN A 145 -28.98 -7.91 18.48
CA GLN A 145 -28.85 -7.65 19.92
C GLN A 145 -30.01 -6.81 20.43
N ASP A 146 -30.43 -5.77 19.70
CA ASP A 146 -31.58 -4.94 20.07
C ASP A 146 -32.89 -5.76 20.14
N LYS A 147 -33.16 -6.60 19.13
CA LYS A 147 -34.35 -7.47 19.10
C LYS A 147 -34.33 -8.50 20.23
N VAL A 148 -33.17 -9.09 20.52
CA VAL A 148 -32.99 -10.07 21.61
C VAL A 148 -33.19 -9.41 22.98
N GLN A 149 -32.64 -8.21 23.21
CA GLN A 149 -32.85 -7.47 24.45
C GLN A 149 -34.33 -7.12 24.66
N GLN A 150 -35.02 -6.67 23.60
CA GLN A 150 -36.45 -6.40 23.65
C GLN A 150 -37.27 -7.66 23.99
N TYR A 151 -36.94 -8.81 23.39
CA TYR A 151 -37.56 -10.08 23.75
C TYR A 151 -37.35 -10.44 25.23
N ILE A 152 -36.11 -10.38 25.72
CA ILE A 152 -35.76 -10.72 27.11
C ILE A 152 -36.50 -9.81 28.10
N SER A 153 -36.66 -8.52 27.79
CA SER A 153 -37.38 -7.57 28.65
C SER A 153 -38.87 -7.89 28.88
N LYS A 154 -39.48 -8.72 28.02
CA LYS A 154 -40.88 -9.19 28.18
C LYS A 154 -41.01 -10.46 29.02
N LEU A 155 -39.89 -11.13 29.32
CA LEU A 155 -39.88 -12.36 30.07
C LEU A 155 -39.83 -12.09 31.58
N SER A 156 -40.45 -12.96 32.36
CA SER A 156 -40.27 -12.95 33.81
C SER A 156 -38.88 -13.46 34.20
N ASN A 157 -38.38 -13.12 35.39
CA ASN A 157 -37.09 -13.62 35.89
C ASN A 157 -36.97 -15.14 35.83
N GLN A 158 -38.07 -15.86 36.11
CA GLN A 158 -38.10 -17.31 36.02
C GLN A 158 -37.98 -17.82 34.58
N GLN A 159 -38.60 -17.14 33.61
CA GLN A 159 -38.48 -17.46 32.17
C GLN A 159 -37.10 -17.16 31.63
N VAL A 160 -36.47 -16.06 32.07
CA VAL A 160 -35.07 -15.73 31.74
C VAL A 160 -34.13 -16.81 32.28
N ASN A 161 -34.34 -17.27 33.52
CA ASN A 161 -33.54 -18.36 34.09
C ASN A 161 -33.71 -19.67 33.31
N ILE A 162 -34.94 -19.99 32.86
CA ILE A 162 -35.19 -21.13 31.97
C ILE A 162 -34.45 -20.96 30.64
N LEU A 163 -34.51 -19.76 30.04
CA LEU A 163 -33.84 -19.45 28.77
C LEU A 163 -32.32 -19.60 28.86
N ASN A 164 -31.70 -19.05 29.91
CA ASN A 164 -30.26 -19.14 30.12
C ASN A 164 -29.81 -20.60 30.26
N LEU A 165 -30.52 -21.42 31.03
CA LEU A 165 -30.20 -22.84 31.15
C LEU A 165 -30.42 -23.62 29.84
N LEU A 166 -31.35 -23.19 28.97
CA LEU A 166 -31.49 -23.77 27.63
C LEU A 166 -30.32 -23.38 26.72
N ILE A 167 -29.83 -22.15 26.80
CA ILE A 167 -28.65 -21.66 26.06
C ILE A 167 -27.41 -22.45 26.48
N ASP A 168 -27.29 -22.72 27.78
CA ASP A 168 -26.20 -23.54 28.36
C ASP A 168 -26.34 -25.04 28.04
N GLY A 169 -27.42 -25.46 27.36
CA GLY A 169 -27.60 -26.83 26.87
C GLY A 169 -28.24 -27.81 27.86
N TYR A 170 -28.81 -27.34 28.97
CA TYR A 170 -29.46 -28.22 29.96
C TYR A 170 -30.76 -28.82 29.43
N THR A 171 -31.06 -30.06 29.85
CA THR A 171 -32.31 -30.72 29.45
C THR A 171 -33.50 -30.20 30.25
N PRO A 172 -34.75 -30.29 29.74
CA PRO A 172 -35.94 -29.89 30.48
C PRO A 172 -36.09 -30.56 31.86
N LYS A 173 -35.54 -31.76 32.05
CA LYS A 173 -35.54 -32.45 33.35
C LYS A 173 -34.58 -31.77 34.32
N ASP A 174 -33.37 -31.45 33.86
CA ASP A 174 -32.35 -30.79 34.66
C ASP A 174 -32.79 -29.38 35.05
N ILE A 175 -33.36 -28.63 34.11
CA ILE A 175 -33.86 -27.27 34.35
C ILE A 175 -34.94 -27.27 35.44
N ARG A 176 -35.87 -28.23 35.38
CA ARG A 176 -36.92 -28.36 36.40
C ARG A 176 -36.37 -28.71 37.77
N GLN A 177 -35.31 -29.51 37.81
CA GLN A 177 -34.66 -29.90 39.06
C GLN A 177 -33.84 -28.73 39.64
N ILE A 178 -33.12 -27.98 38.80
CA ILE A 178 -32.30 -26.83 39.20
C ILE A 178 -33.16 -25.67 39.70
N LEU A 179 -34.27 -25.38 39.00
CA LEU A 179 -35.16 -24.28 39.35
C LEU A 179 -36.25 -24.69 40.37
N GLU A 180 -36.30 -25.96 40.75
CA GLU A 180 -37.30 -26.53 41.66
C GLU A 180 -38.76 -26.30 41.22
N ILE A 181 -39.02 -26.35 39.91
CA ILE A 181 -40.33 -26.06 39.31
C ILE A 181 -41.05 -27.32 38.83
N SER A 182 -42.38 -27.28 38.91
CA SER A 182 -43.22 -28.40 38.49
C SER A 182 -43.23 -28.60 36.97
N SER A 183 -43.64 -29.77 36.51
CA SER A 183 -43.76 -30.04 35.05
C SER A 183 -44.76 -29.12 34.37
N THR A 184 -45.84 -28.80 35.06
CA THR A 184 -46.92 -27.95 34.58
C THR A 184 -46.45 -26.50 34.47
N GLU A 185 -45.77 -26.01 35.51
CA GLU A 185 -45.22 -24.66 35.55
C GLU A 185 -44.12 -24.44 34.51
N TYR A 186 -43.24 -25.42 34.30
CA TYR A 186 -42.27 -25.37 33.20
C TYR A 186 -42.96 -25.30 31.83
N ALA A 187 -44.02 -26.10 31.61
CA ALA A 187 -44.76 -26.10 30.36
C ALA A 187 -45.51 -24.78 30.13
N GLU A 188 -46.05 -24.16 31.16
CA GLU A 188 -46.69 -22.84 31.09
C GLU A 188 -45.69 -21.74 30.76
N ASN A 189 -44.55 -21.71 31.43
CA ASN A 189 -43.46 -20.77 31.11
C ASN A 189 -42.99 -20.95 29.65
N MET A 190 -42.82 -22.19 29.20
CA MET A 190 -42.45 -22.46 27.81
C MET A 190 -43.51 -22.02 26.80
N LYS A 191 -44.80 -22.13 27.12
CA LYS A 191 -45.89 -21.61 26.27
C LYS A 191 -45.83 -20.10 26.15
N ILE A 192 -45.54 -19.39 27.24
CA ILE A 192 -45.44 -17.92 27.24
C ILE A 192 -44.19 -17.48 26.45
N MET A 193 -43.04 -18.11 26.70
CA MET A 193 -41.79 -17.82 25.98
C MET A 193 -41.92 -18.04 24.46
N ARG A 194 -42.72 -19.03 24.05
CA ARG A 194 -42.98 -19.37 22.63
C ARG A 194 -44.25 -18.73 22.08
N SER A 195 -44.94 -17.88 22.84
CA SER A 195 -46.13 -17.21 22.35
C SER A 195 -45.77 -16.31 21.17
N PHE A 196 -46.66 -16.23 20.18
CA PHE A 196 -46.44 -15.42 18.98
C PHE A 196 -46.11 -13.96 19.31
N GLU A 197 -46.73 -13.41 20.36
CA GLU A 197 -46.51 -12.04 20.79
C GLU A 197 -45.07 -11.76 21.25
N ASN A 198 -44.41 -12.76 21.85
CA ASN A 198 -43.03 -12.66 22.26
C ASN A 198 -42.09 -12.99 21.09
N VAL A 199 -42.35 -14.08 20.36
CA VAL A 199 -41.46 -14.55 19.28
C VAL A 199 -41.42 -13.61 18.08
N LYS A 200 -42.50 -12.89 17.75
CA LYS A 200 -42.54 -11.95 16.61
C LYS A 200 -41.54 -10.79 16.70
N ILE A 201 -40.97 -10.52 17.88
CA ILE A 201 -39.98 -9.44 18.08
C ILE A 201 -38.63 -9.84 17.49
N LEU A 202 -38.36 -11.14 17.42
CA LEU A 202 -37.12 -11.70 16.92
C LEU A 202 -37.05 -11.72 15.39
N PHE A 203 -38.15 -11.43 14.70
CA PHE A 203 -38.28 -11.47 13.23
C PHE A 203 -38.76 -10.12 12.71
#